data_AF-A0A316P2W7-F1
#
_entry.id   AF-A0A316P2W7-F1
#
_cell.length_a   1.000
_cell.length_b   1.000
_cell.length_c   1.000
_cell.angle_alpha   90.00
_cell.angle_beta   90.00
_cell.angle_gamma   90.00
#
_symmetry.space_group_name_H-M   'P 1'
#
loop_
_entity.id
_entity.type
_entity.pdbx_description
1 polymer ?
#
loop_
_entity_poly.entity_id
_entity_poly.type
_entity_poly.pdbx_seq_one_letter_code
_entity_poly.pdbx_strand_id
1 'polypeptide(L)'
;MSITGKIEFRPKLWSALRHYNGQKFQADLTAGVVVGIVALPLAIAFAIASGVSPAVGLITAILGGFMVSAFGGNSVQIGGPTGAFIVIVYG
;
A
#
# COMPACT_ATOMS: atom_id res chain seq x y z
N MET A 1 -30.26 16.18 -9.89
CA MET A 1 -28.86 15.74 -9.73
C MET A 1 -28.75 14.32 -10.28
N SER A 2 -28.20 14.16 -11.48
CA SER A 2 -28.08 12.84 -12.12
C SER A 2 -26.91 12.09 -11.46
N ILE A 3 -27.22 11.09 -10.63
CA ILE A 3 -26.26 10.23 -9.92
C ILE A 3 -25.74 9.11 -10.86
N THR A 4 -25.86 9.25 -12.19
CA THR A 4 -25.33 8.27 -13.15
C THR A 4 -23.89 8.64 -13.55
N GLY A 5 -23.00 8.71 -12.57
CA GLY A 5 -21.56 8.68 -12.82
C GLY A 5 -21.17 7.23 -13.08
N LYS A 6 -20.76 6.87 -14.30
CA LYS A 6 -20.13 5.58 -14.56
C LYS A 6 -18.95 5.44 -13.58
N ILE A 7 -18.90 4.36 -12.81
CA ILE A 7 -17.74 4.08 -11.94
C ILE A 7 -16.54 3.87 -12.86
N GLU A 8 -15.71 4.90 -13.00
CA GLU A 8 -14.53 4.87 -13.86
C GLU A 8 -13.38 4.20 -13.11
N PHE A 9 -13.47 2.87 -12.97
CA PHE A 9 -12.41 2.06 -12.37
C PHE A 9 -11.24 1.94 -13.36
N ARG A 10 -10.23 2.79 -13.19
CA ARG A 10 -9.01 2.80 -14.00
C ARG A 10 -7.77 2.70 -13.10
N PRO A 11 -7.28 1.48 -12.82
CA PRO A 11 -6.06 1.28 -12.04
C PRO A 11 -4.90 2.05 -12.67
N LYS A 12 -4.18 2.82 -11.85
CA LYS A 12 -3.07 3.66 -12.33
C LYS A 12 -1.96 2.81 -12.95
N LEU A 13 -1.79 1.59 -12.47
CA LEU A 13 -0.83 0.60 -12.96
C LEU A 13 -0.90 0.46 -14.49
N TRP A 14 -2.09 0.37 -15.08
CA TRP A 14 -2.24 0.21 -16.53
C TRP A 14 -1.69 1.42 -17.31
N SER A 15 -1.93 2.63 -16.79
CA SER A 15 -1.40 3.86 -17.42
C SER A 15 0.10 4.04 -17.18
N ALA A 16 0.60 3.60 -16.03
CA ALA A 16 1.99 3.72 -15.64
C ALA A 16 2.89 2.76 -16.43
N LEU A 17 2.44 1.53 -16.66
CA LEU A 17 3.16 0.51 -17.42
C LEU A 17 3.35 0.88 -18.90
N ARG A 18 2.42 1.64 -19.49
CA ARG A 18 2.52 2.09 -20.90
C ARG A 18 3.73 2.98 -21.19
N HIS A 19 4.22 3.71 -20.18
CA HIS A 19 5.35 4.64 -20.32
C HIS A 19 6.48 4.29 -19.35
N TYR A 20 6.64 3.00 -19.07
CA TYR A 20 7.65 2.49 -18.15
C TYR A 20 8.96 2.25 -18.88
N ASN A 21 10.08 2.67 -18.29
CA ASN A 21 11.40 2.53 -18.86
C ASN A 21 12.41 2.06 -17.80
N GLY A 22 13.62 1.66 -18.23
CA GLY A 22 14.64 1.13 -17.33
C GLY A 22 15.12 2.11 -16.26
N GLN A 23 15.13 3.41 -16.56
CA GLN A 23 15.50 4.45 -15.58
C GLN A 23 14.45 4.56 -14.47
N LYS A 24 13.16 4.55 -14.82
CA LYS A 24 12.06 4.51 -13.85
C LYS A 24 12.09 3.23 -13.02
N PHE A 25 12.39 2.09 -13.63
CA PHE A 25 12.52 0.84 -12.88
C PHE A 25 13.60 0.92 -11.79
N GLN A 26 14.78 1.47 -12.10
CA GLN A 26 15.83 1.67 -11.09
C GLN A 26 15.41 2.64 -9.98
N ALA A 27 14.72 3.73 -10.34
CA ALA A 27 14.20 4.69 -9.36
C ALA A 27 13.13 4.05 -8.46
N ASP A 28 12.17 3.31 -9.03
CA ASP A 28 11.10 2.65 -8.28
C ASP A 28 11.64 1.51 -7.41
N LEU A 29 12.66 0.77 -7.87
CA LEU A 29 13.31 -0.27 -7.08
C LEU A 29 14.00 0.31 -5.85
N THR A 30 14.80 1.38 -6.03
CA THR A 30 15.48 2.04 -4.91
C THR A 30 14.48 2.65 -3.93
N ALA A 31 13.43 3.33 -4.43
CA ALA A 31 12.35 3.83 -3.61
C ALA A 31 11.63 2.72 -2.84
N GLY A 32 11.31 1.60 -3.51
CA GLY A 32 10.65 0.44 -2.91
C GLY A 32 11.46 -0.19 -1.77
N VAL A 33 12.79 -0.30 -1.94
CA VAL A 33 13.68 -0.81 -0.89
C VAL A 33 13.70 0.13 0.31
N VAL A 34 13.88 1.44 0.10
CA VAL A 34 13.90 2.44 1.18
C VAL A 34 12.57 2.46 1.93
N VAL A 35 11.45 2.51 1.21
CA VAL A 35 10.11 2.47 1.80
C VAL A 35 9.88 1.16 2.55
N GLY A 36 10.30 0.02 2.00
CA GLY A 36 10.18 -1.28 2.64
C GLY A 36 10.90 -1.34 3.99
N ILE A 37 12.14 -0.83 4.05
CA ILE A 37 12.92 -0.76 5.29
C ILE A 37 12.20 0.07 6.36
N VAL A 38 11.56 1.18 5.98
CA VAL A 38 10.80 2.03 6.91
C VAL A 38 9.46 1.39 7.29
N ALA A 39 8.83 0.64 6.38
CA ALA A 39 7.54 0.02 6.60
C ALA A 39 7.59 -1.19 7.56
N LEU A 40 8.71 -1.93 7.58
CA LEU A 40 8.90 -3.09 8.46
C LEU A 40 8.72 -2.76 9.96
N PRO A 41 9.46 -1.80 10.56
CA PRO A 41 9.27 -1.45 11.97
C PRO A 41 7.89 -0.85 12.24
N LEU A 42 7.33 -0.09 11.29
CA LEU A 42 6.00 0.51 11.42
C LEU A 42 4.91 -0.55 11.51
N ALA A 43 4.96 -1.58 10.65
CA ALA A 43 4.00 -2.68 10.64
C ALA A 43 4.05 -3.50 11.93
N ILE A 44 5.27 -3.74 12.46
CA ILE A 44 5.46 -4.42 13.75
C ILE A 44 4.88 -3.60 14.90
N ALA A 45 5.18 -2.29 14.93
CA ALA A 45 4.66 -1.39 15.97
C ALA A 45 3.12 -1.34 15.96
N PHE A 46 2.50 -1.24 14.78
CA PHE A 46 1.05 -1.21 14.65
C PHE A 46 0.39 -2.54 15.04
N ALA A 47 1.00 -3.68 14.74
CA ALA A 47 0.51 -4.98 15.18
C ALA A 47 0.48 -5.08 16.72
N ILE A 48 1.60 -4.74 17.36
CA ILE A 48 1.72 -4.77 18.83
C ILE A 48 0.72 -3.80 19.46
N ALA A 49 0.61 -2.59 18.92
CA ALA A 49 -0.33 -1.58 19.39
C ALA A 49 -1.80 -2.01 19.19
N SER A 50 -2.09 -2.88 18.24
CA SER A 50 -3.43 -3.45 17.99
C SER A 50 -3.69 -4.73 18.78
N GLY A 51 -2.78 -5.17 19.66
CA GLY A 51 -2.94 -6.39 20.46
C GLY A 51 -2.72 -7.70 19.71
N VAL A 52 -2.21 -7.66 18.48
CA VAL A 52 -1.97 -8.86 17.64
C VAL A 52 -0.49 -9.19 17.52
N SER A 53 -0.18 -10.40 17.03
CA SER A 53 1.22 -10.80 16.85
C SER A 53 1.91 -9.99 15.73
N PRO A 54 3.22 -9.70 15.84
CA PRO A 54 3.97 -8.97 14.82
C PRO A 54 3.86 -9.56 13.41
N ALA A 55 3.73 -10.89 13.30
CA ALA A 55 3.55 -11.59 12.04
C ALA A 55 2.29 -11.13 11.29
N VAL A 56 1.20 -10.85 12.00
CA VAL A 56 -0.05 -10.35 11.40
C VAL A 56 0.16 -8.97 10.76
N GLY A 57 0.90 -8.07 11.43
CA GLY A 57 1.23 -6.76 10.88
C GLY A 57 2.05 -6.85 9.60
N LEU A 58 3.06 -7.73 9.58
CA LEU A 58 3.91 -7.95 8.41
C LEU A 58 3.12 -8.53 7.23
N ILE A 59 2.31 -9.56 7.47
CA ILE A 59 1.46 -10.16 6.44
C ILE A 59 0.49 -9.12 5.86
N THR A 60 -0.12 -8.31 6.74
CA THR A 60 -1.04 -7.24 6.33
C THR A 60 -0.32 -6.17 5.50
N ALA A 61 0.90 -5.80 5.85
CA ALA A 61 1.70 -4.84 5.09
C ALA A 61 2.02 -5.36 3.69
N ILE A 62 2.41 -6.63 3.56
CA ILE A 62 2.75 -7.25 2.28
C ILE A 62 1.50 -7.35 1.39
N LEU A 63 0.42 -7.94 1.89
CA LEU A 63 -0.80 -8.15 1.13
C LEU A 63 -1.50 -6.82 0.80
N GLY A 64 -1.63 -5.93 1.78
CA GLY A 64 -2.23 -4.61 1.60
C GLY A 64 -1.43 -3.74 0.64
N GLY A 65 -0.10 -3.74 0.75
CA GLY A 65 0.79 -3.02 -0.17
C GLY A 65 0.67 -3.53 -1.61
N PHE A 66 0.63 -4.86 -1.79
CA PHE A 66 0.43 -5.46 -3.10
C PHE A 66 -0.93 -5.10 -3.71
N MET A 67 -2.01 -5.23 -2.94
CA MET A 67 -3.36 -4.92 -3.43
C MET A 67 -3.51 -3.45 -3.79
N VAL A 68 -2.98 -2.52 -2.98
CA VAL A 68 -3.03 -1.08 -3.29
C VAL A 68 -2.16 -0.73 -4.50
N SER A 69 -1.00 -1.36 -4.66
CA SER A 69 -0.16 -1.17 -5.85
C SER A 69 -0.85 -1.67 -7.14
N ALA A 70 -1.52 -2.82 -7.06
CA ALA A 70 -2.19 -3.44 -8.21
C ALA A 70 -3.48 -2.70 -8.63
N PHE A 71 -4.31 -2.31 -7.67
CA PHE A 71 -5.65 -1.77 -7.91
C PHE A 71 -5.79 -0.26 -7.61
N GLY A 72 -4.73 0.38 -7.12
CA GLY A 72 -4.74 1.78 -6.70
C GLY A 72 -4.85 2.80 -7.84
N GLY A 73 -5.27 4.01 -7.47
CA GLY A 73 -5.42 5.15 -8.38
C GLY A 73 -4.16 6.04 -8.50
N ASN A 74 -3.12 5.79 -7.71
CA ASN A 74 -1.91 6.60 -7.67
C ASN A 74 -0.64 5.74 -7.74
N SER A 75 0.41 6.25 -8.42
CA SER A 75 1.66 5.51 -8.68
C SER A 75 2.64 5.52 -7.51
N VAL A 76 2.42 6.37 -6.50
CA VAL A 76 3.29 6.51 -5.32
C VAL A 76 2.57 6.24 -4.01
N GLN A 77 1.36 5.66 -4.08
CA GLN A 77 0.59 5.33 -2.89
C GLN A 77 1.04 3.99 -2.32
N ILE A 78 1.22 3.95 -1.01
CA ILE A 78 1.58 2.74 -0.26
C ILE A 78 0.37 2.32 0.56
N GLY A 79 0.01 1.04 0.48
CA GLY A 79 -1.02 0.41 1.30
C GLY A 79 -0.42 -0.43 2.42
N GLY A 80 -1.14 -0.59 3.52
CA GLY A 80 -0.70 -1.41 4.65
C GLY A 80 -1.45 -1.12 5.95
N PRO A 81 -0.99 -1.71 7.08
CA PRO A 81 -1.54 -1.42 8.39
C PRO A 81 -1.38 0.07 8.71
N THR A 82 -2.44 0.70 9.21
CA THR A 82 -2.50 2.15 9.43
C THR A 82 -2.90 2.45 10.87
N GLY A 83 -2.19 3.40 11.49
CA GLY A 83 -2.40 3.79 12.88
C GLY A 83 -3.85 4.16 13.23
N ALA A 84 -4.58 4.76 12.27
CA ALA A 84 -5.97 5.15 12.44
C ALA A 84 -6.93 3.97 12.73
N PHE A 85 -6.57 2.74 12.34
CA PHE A 85 -7.40 1.55 12.57
C PHE A 85 -7.00 0.77 13.82
N ILE A 86 -5.90 1.12 14.49
CA ILE A 86 -5.41 0.39 15.68
C ILE A 86 -6.51 0.30 16.74
N VAL A 87 -7.17 1.41 17.07
CA VAL A 87 -8.22 1.46 18.13
C VAL A 87 -9.44 0.59 17.78
N ILE A 88 -9.70 0.38 16.49
CA ILE A 88 -10.82 -0.45 16.02
C ILE A 88 -10.47 -1.94 16.13
N VAL A 89 -9.21 -2.29 15.89
CA VAL A 89 -8.70 -3.66 15.95
C VAL A 89 -8.32 -4.07 17.37
N TYR A 90 -7.93 -3.11 18.21
CA TYR A 90 -7.52 -3.31 19.59
C TYR A 90 -8.70 -3.82 20.43
N GLY A 91 -8.61 -5.09 20.82
CA GLY A 91 -9.58 -5.82 21.63
C GLY A 91 -8.94 -7.05 22.24
#